data_AF-A0A010RWK3-F1
#
_entry.id   AF-A0A010RWK3-F1
#
_cell.length_a   1.000
_cell.length_b   1.000
_cell.length_c   1.000
_cell.angle_alpha   90.00
_cell.angle_beta   90.00
_cell.angle_gamma   90.00
#
_symmetry.space_group_name_H-M   'P 1'
#
loop_
_entity.id
_entity.type
_entity.pdbx_description
1 polymer ?
#
loop_
_entity_poly.entity_id
_entity_poly.type
_entity_poly.pdbx_seq_one_letter_code
_entity_poly.pdbx_strand_id
1 'polypeptide(L)'
;MASQPELVPLPSRLPRELARLGTQPSTFPQQILALRHDALDLRPRSPRLAADMVHLLPGPRNLVRSRVGGAMGHRSGALPRRGTDELHRASIARSKSPSGPFEACPHNPLMYNGRWGAKNLTVQSTGHATFVEAADGEWYASFIARRNVNGSSPLGRETFLAQVTWENDWPMINNGKPIILSEEVGPMTGPKKTPAPWVDGFPGKELDPSWYQLRTPYVKSYDVYDGRLVFKPNVFGLSDRDHPAAVLRKQTSLNMTFSAELLGFEGVLGQKMRVGLSSYLGEFQHQDIGVKGCNGGIGGMCLYTEARRNGTVNYWQQPLNSSSLLKSELKLHIRAEPLVYRLGYGIGDDEPTYITEIESRWQAFAPTGFYVFTGASFALFATGEGEPWPVDGPKVGFTRVEETYYGEDIGDYDRW
;
A
#
# COMPACT_ATOMS: atom_id res chain seq x y z
N MET A 1 -37.63 23.20 -45.32
CA MET A 1 -36.97 22.05 -45.97
C MET A 1 -35.66 21.82 -45.22
N ALA A 2 -35.63 21.10 -44.10
CA ALA A 2 -35.76 19.64 -43.94
C ALA A 2 -34.66 18.86 -44.66
N SER A 3 -33.66 18.38 -43.89
CA SER A 3 -33.13 17.02 -43.99
C SER A 3 -32.15 16.76 -42.84
N GLN A 4 -32.55 15.87 -41.92
CA GLN A 4 -31.71 15.24 -40.91
C GLN A 4 -30.75 14.23 -41.56
N PRO A 5 -29.59 13.92 -40.97
CA PRO A 5 -28.77 12.78 -41.39
C PRO A 5 -29.29 11.45 -40.81
N GLU A 6 -29.43 10.46 -41.69
CA GLU A 6 -29.93 9.10 -41.43
C GLU A 6 -28.99 8.25 -40.56
N LEU A 7 -29.62 7.45 -39.69
CA LEU A 7 -29.01 6.37 -38.92
C LEU A 7 -28.92 5.10 -39.78
N VAL A 8 -27.73 4.51 -39.89
CA VAL A 8 -27.50 3.22 -40.54
C VAL A 8 -27.63 2.09 -39.48
N PRO A 9 -28.50 1.08 -39.68
CA PRO A 9 -28.65 -0.03 -38.74
C PRO A 9 -27.61 -1.14 -38.99
N LEU A 10 -27.09 -1.72 -37.90
CA LEU A 10 -26.23 -2.90 -37.90
C LEU A 10 -27.03 -4.19 -38.23
N PRO A 11 -26.49 -5.09 -39.07
CA PRO A 11 -27.20 -6.31 -39.45
C PRO A 11 -27.15 -7.40 -38.36
N SER A 12 -28.24 -8.16 -38.33
CA SER A 12 -28.54 -9.27 -37.44
C SER A 12 -28.13 -10.61 -38.05
N ARG A 13 -27.38 -11.41 -37.27
CA ARG A 13 -27.19 -12.89 -37.31
C ARG A 13 -26.56 -13.56 -38.55
N LEU A 14 -25.58 -14.44 -38.28
CA LEU A 14 -25.46 -15.89 -38.63
C LEU A 14 -23.98 -16.35 -38.53
N PRO A 15 -23.60 -17.65 -38.48
CA PRO A 15 -24.34 -18.88 -38.12
C PRO A 15 -23.60 -19.78 -37.08
N ARG A 16 -24.32 -20.80 -36.58
CA ARG A 16 -23.78 -21.95 -35.84
C ARG A 16 -23.22 -22.98 -36.83
N GLU A 17 -22.04 -23.54 -36.55
CA GLU A 17 -21.71 -24.90 -36.99
C GLU A 17 -20.79 -25.61 -35.98
N LEU A 18 -21.13 -26.87 -35.73
CA LEU A 18 -20.49 -27.82 -34.83
C LEU A 18 -19.44 -28.62 -35.60
N ALA A 19 -18.31 -28.94 -34.97
CA ALA A 19 -17.54 -30.14 -35.28
C ALA A 19 -17.05 -30.80 -33.98
N ARG A 20 -17.42 -32.06 -33.81
CA ARG A 20 -17.13 -32.96 -32.68
C ARG A 20 -15.74 -33.57 -32.80
N LEU A 21 -15.12 -33.93 -31.66
CA LEU A 21 -14.27 -35.11 -31.36
C LEU A 21 -13.55 -34.84 -30.03
N GLY A 22 -13.51 -35.67 -28.98
CA GLY A 22 -14.14 -36.94 -28.67
C GLY A 22 -14.25 -37.10 -27.15
N THR A 23 -15.09 -38.02 -26.72
CA THR A 23 -15.47 -38.31 -25.33
C THR A 23 -14.61 -39.41 -24.74
N GLN A 24 -14.02 -39.20 -23.56
CA GLN A 24 -13.85 -40.21 -22.51
C GLN A 24 -13.94 -39.57 -21.11
N PRO A 25 -14.40 -40.31 -20.08
CA PRO A 25 -15.08 -39.72 -18.94
C PRO A 25 -14.15 -39.58 -17.73
N SER A 26 -13.98 -38.36 -17.23
CA SER A 26 -13.52 -38.13 -15.85
C SER A 26 -14.64 -37.45 -15.07
N THR A 27 -15.16 -38.16 -14.08
CA THR A 27 -16.13 -37.69 -13.11
C THR A 27 -15.58 -36.49 -12.33
N PHE A 28 -16.06 -35.29 -12.64
CA PHE A 28 -15.96 -34.10 -11.80
C PHE A 28 -17.35 -33.47 -11.65
N PRO A 29 -17.80 -33.27 -10.41
CA PRO A 29 -18.55 -32.06 -10.08
C PRO A 29 -17.79 -31.38 -8.91
N GLN A 30 -17.57 -30.08 -8.83
CA GLN A 30 -18.52 -28.99 -9.02
C GLN A 30 -17.74 -27.69 -9.30
N GLN A 31 -18.38 -26.82 -10.07
CA GLN A 31 -17.92 -25.49 -10.41
C GLN A 31 -17.94 -24.57 -9.19
N ILE A 32 -16.83 -23.86 -8.98
CA ILE A 32 -16.79 -22.65 -8.14
C ILE A 32 -17.55 -21.56 -8.91
N LEU A 33 -18.73 -21.19 -8.44
CA LEU A 33 -19.43 -20.01 -8.92
C LEU A 33 -18.91 -18.78 -8.15
N ALA A 34 -17.82 -18.19 -8.63
CA ALA A 34 -17.56 -16.78 -8.36
C ALA A 34 -18.56 -15.98 -9.20
N LEU A 35 -19.50 -15.29 -8.56
CA LEU A 35 -20.44 -14.43 -9.27
C LEU A 35 -19.66 -13.33 -10.02
N ARG A 36 -19.64 -13.43 -11.36
CA ARG A 36 -19.35 -12.32 -12.26
C ARG A 36 -20.34 -11.19 -11.98
N HIS A 37 -19.83 -9.97 -11.84
CA HIS A 37 -20.61 -8.76 -11.99
C HIS A 37 -21.00 -8.61 -13.46
N ASP A 38 -22.27 -8.82 -13.81
CA ASP A 38 -22.86 -8.20 -15.00
C ASP A 38 -24.36 -7.96 -14.76
N ALA A 39 -24.76 -6.72 -15.08
CA ALA A 39 -26.12 -6.19 -15.20
C ALA A 39 -26.99 -6.13 -13.92
N LEU A 40 -26.88 -5.02 -13.19
CA LEU A 40 -28.03 -4.38 -12.53
C LEU A 40 -27.86 -2.87 -12.59
N ASP A 41 -28.63 -2.27 -13.50
CA ASP A 41 -28.84 -0.84 -13.67
C ASP A 41 -29.29 -0.21 -12.35
N LEU A 42 -28.47 0.68 -11.79
CA LEU A 42 -28.80 1.45 -10.59
C LEU A 42 -28.42 2.92 -10.80
N ARG A 43 -29.43 3.74 -11.10
CA ARG A 43 -29.37 5.19 -10.90
C ARG A 43 -29.10 5.49 -9.42
N PRO A 44 -28.36 6.56 -9.08
CA PRO A 44 -27.70 6.68 -7.79
C PRO A 44 -28.64 7.23 -6.71
N ARG A 45 -28.73 6.53 -5.58
CA ARG A 45 -28.98 7.17 -4.28
C ARG A 45 -28.02 6.60 -3.23
N SER A 46 -27.07 7.43 -2.81
CA SER A 46 -26.18 7.32 -1.63
C SER A 46 -25.06 6.26 -1.65
N PRO A 47 -23.78 6.63 -1.39
CA PRO A 47 -22.67 5.69 -1.34
C PRO A 47 -22.63 4.99 0.02
N ARG A 48 -22.92 3.69 0.05
CA ARG A 48 -22.58 2.79 1.15
C ARG A 48 -21.77 1.65 0.56
N LEU A 49 -20.44 1.78 0.59
CA LEU A 49 -19.53 0.70 0.23
C LEU A 49 -19.07 0.01 1.52
N ALA A 50 -19.72 -1.08 1.87
CA ALA A 50 -19.14 -2.13 2.70
C ALA A 50 -18.82 -3.28 1.75
N ALA A 51 -17.55 -3.68 1.65
CA ALA A 51 -17.19 -4.90 0.96
C ALA A 51 -17.51 -6.07 1.90
N ASP A 52 -18.65 -6.72 1.68
CA ASP A 52 -18.97 -8.01 2.31
C ASP A 52 -18.35 -9.11 1.44
N MET A 53 -17.23 -9.70 1.88
CA MET A 53 -16.73 -10.94 1.26
C MET A 53 -17.47 -12.14 1.86
N VAL A 54 -18.17 -12.86 0.99
CA VAL A 54 -18.85 -14.12 1.29
C VAL A 54 -18.00 -15.25 0.72
N HIS A 55 -17.36 -16.03 1.59
CA HIS A 55 -16.83 -17.33 1.18
C HIS A 55 -17.89 -18.39 1.47
N LEU A 56 -18.19 -19.18 0.43
CA LEU A 56 -18.83 -20.48 0.56
C LEU A 56 -17.71 -21.51 0.58
N LEU A 57 -17.44 -22.07 1.74
CA LEU A 57 -16.47 -23.15 1.87
C LEU A 57 -17.21 -24.49 1.82
N PRO A 58 -16.79 -25.45 0.98
CA PRO A 58 -17.22 -26.83 1.11
C PRO A 58 -16.60 -27.38 2.40
N GLY A 59 -17.39 -27.50 3.46
CA GLY A 59 -17.02 -28.30 4.63
C GLY A 59 -17.48 -29.75 4.47
N PRO A 60 -17.04 -30.68 5.34
CA PRO A 60 -17.36 -32.10 5.23
C PRO A 60 -18.84 -32.44 5.08
N ARG A 61 -19.78 -31.55 5.46
CA ARG A 61 -21.23 -31.78 5.31
C ARG A 61 -22.12 -30.56 5.03
N ASN A 62 -21.64 -29.31 4.95
CA ASN A 62 -22.53 -28.13 4.85
C ASN A 62 -21.89 -26.89 4.17
N LEU A 63 -22.75 -25.99 3.66
CA LEU A 63 -22.39 -24.65 3.19
C LEU A 63 -22.03 -23.74 4.39
N VAL A 64 -20.78 -23.31 4.46
CA VAL A 64 -20.33 -22.34 5.46
C VAL A 64 -20.37 -20.94 4.85
N ARG A 65 -20.98 -19.96 5.54
CA ARG A 65 -20.93 -18.55 5.14
C ARG A 65 -20.04 -17.80 6.13
N SER A 66 -18.82 -17.45 5.69
CA SER A 66 -18.03 -16.50 6.45
C SER A 66 -18.61 -15.10 6.30
N ARG A 67 -18.98 -14.45 7.40
CA ARG A 67 -19.21 -13.00 7.40
C ARG A 67 -17.94 -12.33 7.83
N VAL A 68 -17.16 -11.88 6.85
CA VAL A 68 -15.93 -11.14 7.06
C VAL A 68 -16.24 -9.67 6.78
N GLY A 69 -16.88 -9.01 7.75
CA GLY A 69 -17.39 -7.64 7.56
C GLY A 69 -17.65 -6.92 8.87
N GLY A 70 -17.01 -5.75 9.01
CA GLY A 70 -17.26 -4.79 10.07
C GLY A 70 -18.51 -3.95 9.81
N ALA A 71 -19.44 -3.91 10.75
CA ALA A 71 -20.65 -3.08 10.60
C ALA A 71 -20.31 -1.58 10.76
N MET A 72 -20.31 -0.84 9.65
CA MET A 72 -20.39 0.63 9.65
C MET A 72 -21.86 1.06 9.63
N GLY A 73 -22.48 1.12 10.81
CA GLY A 73 -23.85 1.61 11.00
C GLY A 73 -23.92 2.70 12.06
N HIS A 74 -24.42 3.89 11.69
CA HIS A 74 -24.90 4.89 12.65
C HIS A 74 -26.27 4.47 13.17
N ARG A 75 -26.33 3.96 14.40
CA ARG A 75 -27.46 4.19 15.30
C ARG A 75 -26.92 4.51 16.69
N SER A 76 -27.46 5.57 17.26
CA SER A 76 -27.22 6.07 18.60
C SER A 76 -27.47 4.95 19.61
N GLY A 77 -26.41 4.49 20.30
CA GLY A 77 -26.47 3.40 21.27
C GLY A 77 -25.22 2.53 21.26
N ALA A 78 -24.32 2.82 22.20
CA ALA A 78 -23.08 2.15 22.62
C ALA A 78 -22.89 0.63 22.29
N LEU A 79 -22.65 0.28 21.02
CA LEU A 79 -21.91 -0.93 20.63
C LEU A 79 -20.61 -0.48 19.96
N PRO A 80 -19.42 -0.83 20.49
CA PRO A 80 -18.14 -0.48 19.86
C PRO A 80 -18.13 -1.01 18.43
N ARG A 81 -18.04 -0.11 17.45
CA ARG A 81 -18.03 -0.48 16.03
C ARG A 81 -16.87 -1.43 15.75
N ARG A 82 -17.18 -2.61 15.20
CA ARG A 82 -16.19 -3.60 14.74
C ARG A 82 -15.64 -3.10 13.40
N GLY A 83 -14.70 -2.17 13.43
CA GLY A 83 -14.01 -1.64 12.23
C GLY A 83 -12.79 -2.46 11.85
N THR A 84 -11.91 -1.90 11.01
CA THR A 84 -10.61 -2.48 10.59
C THR A 84 -9.44 -2.02 11.46
N ASP A 85 -9.75 -1.49 12.65
CA ASP A 85 -8.79 -0.88 13.58
C ASP A 85 -8.56 -1.82 14.79
N GLU A 86 -8.16 -1.31 15.95
CA GLU A 86 -7.88 -2.10 17.17
C GLU A 86 -8.93 -3.18 17.51
N LEU A 87 -10.23 -2.90 17.28
CA LEU A 87 -11.33 -3.83 17.60
C LEU A 87 -11.70 -4.83 16.48
N HIS A 88 -10.88 -4.90 15.42
CA HIS A 88 -11.08 -5.79 14.28
C HIS A 88 -10.99 -7.26 14.69
N ARG A 89 -11.90 -8.08 14.16
CA ARG A 89 -12.02 -9.50 14.48
C ARG A 89 -12.78 -10.25 13.39
N ALA A 90 -12.47 -11.53 13.23
CA ALA A 90 -13.16 -12.42 12.31
C ALA A 90 -14.21 -13.29 13.05
N SER A 91 -15.33 -13.59 12.41
CA SER A 91 -16.38 -14.46 12.96
C SER A 91 -17.02 -15.28 11.84
N ILE A 92 -17.57 -16.44 12.18
CA ILE A 92 -18.15 -17.36 11.20
C ILE A 92 -19.53 -17.86 11.64
N ALA A 93 -20.35 -18.21 10.65
CA ALA A 93 -21.63 -18.87 10.83
C ALA A 93 -21.84 -19.92 9.72
N ARG A 94 -22.67 -20.93 9.95
CA ARG A 94 -22.94 -21.99 8.97
C ARG A 94 -24.44 -22.22 8.80
N SER A 95 -24.83 -22.76 7.65
CA SER A 95 -26.23 -23.16 7.41
C SER A 95 -26.29 -24.35 6.47
N LYS A 96 -27.42 -25.07 6.49
CA LYS A 96 -27.73 -26.09 5.48
C LYS A 96 -28.20 -25.48 4.16
N SER A 97 -28.56 -24.20 4.15
CA SER A 97 -29.02 -23.45 2.97
C SER A 97 -28.18 -22.19 2.76
N PRO A 98 -27.84 -21.80 1.52
CA PRO A 98 -27.19 -20.51 1.24
C PRO A 98 -27.97 -19.29 1.77
N SER A 99 -29.30 -19.41 1.91
CA SER A 99 -30.17 -18.36 2.43
C SER A 99 -30.32 -18.37 3.96
N GLY A 100 -29.75 -19.34 4.65
CA GLY A 100 -29.91 -19.51 6.09
C GLY A 100 -31.14 -20.36 6.49
N PRO A 101 -31.54 -20.33 7.77
CA PRO A 101 -30.96 -19.52 8.85
C PRO A 101 -29.53 -19.94 9.18
N PHE A 102 -28.72 -18.98 9.65
CA PHE A 102 -27.32 -19.21 10.00
C PHE A 102 -27.16 -19.45 11.50
N GLU A 103 -26.52 -20.54 11.86
CA GLU A 103 -26.05 -20.84 13.20
C GLU A 103 -24.66 -20.18 13.38
N ALA A 104 -24.46 -19.41 14.45
CA ALA A 104 -23.17 -18.80 14.74
C ALA A 104 -22.21 -19.82 15.35
N CYS A 105 -20.92 -19.73 15.01
CA CYS A 105 -19.90 -20.53 15.70
C CYS A 105 -19.91 -20.19 17.20
N PRO A 106 -19.99 -21.20 18.09
CA PRO A 106 -19.99 -21.00 19.54
C PRO A 106 -18.68 -20.40 20.05
N HIS A 107 -17.59 -20.52 19.29
CA HIS A 107 -16.27 -20.01 19.63
C HIS A 107 -15.96 -18.63 19.03
N ASN A 108 -16.95 -17.94 18.48
CA ASN A 108 -16.75 -16.58 17.94
C ASN A 108 -16.26 -15.59 19.03
N PRO A 109 -15.41 -14.60 18.66
CA PRO A 109 -14.75 -14.46 17.37
C PRO A 109 -13.64 -15.50 17.16
N LEU A 110 -13.46 -15.96 15.92
CA LEU A 110 -12.39 -16.90 15.56
C LEU A 110 -10.99 -16.30 15.74
N MET A 111 -10.87 -14.98 15.63
CA MET A 111 -9.62 -14.25 15.73
C MET A 111 -9.89 -12.84 16.25
N TYR A 112 -9.16 -12.45 17.29
CA TYR A 112 -9.15 -11.11 17.84
C TYR A 112 -7.92 -10.97 18.75
N ASN A 113 -6.91 -10.21 18.35
CA ASN A 113 -5.73 -10.03 19.21
C ASN A 113 -5.98 -9.09 20.40
N GLY A 114 -6.99 -8.22 20.36
CA GLY A 114 -7.43 -7.45 21.55
C GLY A 114 -8.22 -8.29 22.58
N ARG A 115 -8.23 -9.62 22.41
CA ARG A 115 -8.87 -10.57 23.31
C ARG A 115 -8.20 -10.46 24.68
N TRP A 116 -9.03 -10.34 25.70
CA TRP A 116 -8.69 -10.28 27.14
C TRP A 116 -7.95 -9.01 27.55
N GLY A 117 -8.13 -7.92 26.79
CA GLY A 117 -7.50 -6.64 27.09
C GLY A 117 -6.01 -6.59 26.74
N ALA A 118 -5.51 -7.53 25.94
CA ALA A 118 -4.15 -7.52 25.41
C ALA A 118 -3.95 -6.34 24.45
N LYS A 119 -3.56 -5.18 25.00
CA LYS A 119 -3.28 -3.95 24.25
C LYS A 119 -1.85 -3.85 23.76
N ASN A 120 -0.94 -4.64 24.32
CA ASN A 120 0.48 -4.57 24.05
C ASN A 120 0.98 -5.69 23.12
N LEU A 121 0.12 -6.49 22.49
CA LEU A 121 0.60 -7.38 21.42
C LEU A 121 1.04 -6.51 20.24
N THR A 122 2.19 -6.81 19.65
CA THR A 122 2.69 -6.11 18.46
C THR A 122 1.79 -6.34 17.25
N VAL A 123 1.28 -7.57 17.08
CA VAL A 123 0.29 -7.87 16.05
C VAL A 123 -1.10 -7.44 16.54
N GLN A 124 -1.71 -6.49 15.84
CA GLN A 124 -3.03 -5.93 16.17
C GLN A 124 -3.93 -5.86 14.94
N SER A 125 -5.20 -5.48 15.16
CA SER A 125 -6.20 -5.30 14.09
C SER A 125 -6.40 -6.54 13.21
N THR A 126 -6.27 -7.72 13.82
CA THR A 126 -6.37 -9.03 13.16
C THR A 126 -7.78 -9.30 12.64
N GLY A 127 -7.93 -9.59 11.35
CA GLY A 127 -9.21 -9.97 10.76
C GLY A 127 -9.14 -10.06 9.24
N HIS A 128 -10.27 -9.95 8.55
CA HIS A 128 -10.33 -10.15 7.10
C HIS A 128 -9.80 -11.51 6.62
N ALA A 129 -10.09 -12.57 7.38
CA ALA A 129 -9.54 -13.89 7.14
C ALA A 129 -10.20 -14.61 5.95
N THR A 130 -9.39 -15.31 5.16
CA THR A 130 -9.78 -16.24 4.10
C THR A 130 -9.13 -17.58 4.37
N PHE A 131 -9.90 -18.67 4.27
CA PHE A 131 -9.38 -20.02 4.49
C PHE A 131 -8.96 -20.69 3.18
N VAL A 132 -7.93 -21.52 3.28
CA VAL A 132 -7.41 -22.35 2.19
C VAL A 132 -7.05 -23.73 2.75
N GLU A 133 -7.40 -24.77 2.00
CA GLU A 133 -6.91 -26.14 2.22
C GLU A 133 -5.68 -26.34 1.34
N ALA A 134 -4.57 -26.75 1.96
CA ALA A 134 -3.33 -27.07 1.27
C ALA A 134 -3.37 -28.48 0.66
N ALA A 135 -2.40 -28.79 -0.19
CA ALA A 135 -2.36 -30.05 -0.93
C ALA A 135 -2.18 -31.29 -0.04
N ASP A 136 -1.69 -31.11 1.19
CA ASP A 136 -1.55 -32.15 2.22
C ASP A 136 -2.81 -32.32 3.09
N GLY A 137 -3.87 -31.51 2.84
CA GLY A 137 -5.11 -31.52 3.60
C GLY A 137 -5.10 -30.62 4.84
N GLU A 138 -3.97 -29.96 5.15
CA GLU A 138 -3.90 -28.98 6.24
C GLU A 138 -4.63 -27.70 5.86
N TRP A 139 -5.25 -27.04 6.84
CA TRP A 139 -5.97 -25.79 6.61
C TRP A 139 -5.20 -24.59 7.14
N TYR A 140 -5.29 -23.49 6.41
CA TYR A 140 -4.67 -22.22 6.77
C TYR A 140 -5.65 -21.06 6.60
N ALA A 141 -5.40 -19.98 7.34
CA ALA A 141 -6.07 -18.70 7.21
C ALA A 141 -5.05 -17.64 6.77
N SER A 142 -5.28 -17.02 5.61
CA SER A 142 -4.63 -15.76 5.26
C SER A 142 -5.48 -14.60 5.77
N PHE A 143 -4.90 -13.61 6.42
CA PHE A 143 -5.66 -12.50 7.02
C PHE A 143 -4.81 -11.23 7.07
N ILE A 144 -5.46 -10.10 7.33
CA ILE A 144 -4.76 -8.82 7.53
C ILE A 144 -4.58 -8.53 9.01
N ALA A 145 -3.42 -7.99 9.36
CA ALA A 145 -3.15 -7.41 10.66
C ALA A 145 -2.15 -6.25 10.50
N ARG A 146 -1.79 -5.60 11.60
CA ARG A 146 -0.77 -4.55 11.64
C ARG A 146 0.30 -4.90 12.64
N ARG A 147 1.55 -4.50 12.37
CA ARG A 147 2.62 -4.46 13.37
C ARG A 147 2.64 -3.08 14.01
N ASN A 148 2.16 -3.00 15.24
CA ASN A 148 2.16 -1.78 16.04
C ASN A 148 3.51 -1.63 16.77
N VAL A 149 4.05 -0.41 16.74
CA VAL A 149 5.21 0.05 17.50
C VAL A 149 4.82 1.37 18.17
N ASN A 150 4.87 1.41 19.49
CA ASN A 150 4.43 2.54 20.31
C ASN A 150 3.04 3.06 19.90
N GLY A 151 2.09 2.12 19.75
CA GLY A 151 0.71 2.44 19.36
C GLY A 151 0.51 2.93 17.92
N SER A 152 1.51 2.81 17.04
CA SER A 152 1.42 3.21 15.63
C SER A 152 1.86 2.11 14.68
N SER A 153 1.31 2.06 13.46
CA SER A 153 1.65 1.04 12.44
C SER A 153 2.05 1.69 11.11
N PRO A 154 3.31 2.16 10.97
CA PRO A 154 3.78 2.87 9.78
C PRO A 154 3.63 2.08 8.47
N LEU A 155 3.75 0.74 8.53
CA LEU A 155 3.61 -0.13 7.35
C LEU A 155 2.16 -0.36 6.92
N GLY A 156 1.20 0.14 7.69
CA GLY A 156 -0.22 -0.11 7.46
C GLY A 156 -0.61 -1.56 7.75
N ARG A 157 -1.48 -2.12 6.90
CA ARG A 157 -1.99 -3.49 7.05
C ARG A 157 -1.16 -4.43 6.20
N GLU A 158 -0.64 -5.46 6.83
CA GLU A 158 0.20 -6.50 6.22
C GLU A 158 -0.59 -7.81 6.16
N THR A 159 -0.08 -8.77 5.38
CA THR A 159 -0.69 -10.10 5.24
C THR A 159 -0.01 -11.08 6.19
N PHE A 160 -0.81 -11.84 6.91
CA PHE A 160 -0.39 -12.87 7.86
C PHE A 160 -1.00 -14.22 7.49
N LEU A 161 -0.40 -15.28 8.02
CA LEU A 161 -0.85 -16.66 7.86
C LEU A 161 -0.95 -17.32 9.24
N ALA A 162 -1.97 -18.16 9.45
CA ALA A 162 -2.14 -18.96 10.66
C ALA A 162 -2.72 -20.34 10.29
N GLN A 163 -2.36 -21.38 11.04
CA GLN A 163 -2.99 -22.69 10.89
C GLN A 163 -4.45 -22.65 11.34
N VAL A 164 -5.29 -23.46 10.68
CA VAL A 164 -6.68 -23.68 11.00
C VAL A 164 -6.87 -25.15 11.34
N THR A 165 -7.37 -25.42 12.53
CA THR A 165 -7.82 -26.76 12.94
C THR A 165 -9.34 -26.81 12.92
N TRP A 166 -9.92 -28.00 12.86
CA TRP A 166 -11.37 -28.20 12.85
C TRP A 166 -11.81 -29.01 14.07
N GLU A 167 -12.75 -28.47 14.83
CA GLU A 167 -13.34 -29.13 16.00
C GLU A 167 -14.86 -29.07 15.91
N ASN A 168 -15.54 -30.21 16.00
CA ASN A 168 -17.01 -30.29 15.90
C ASN A 168 -17.58 -29.56 14.66
N ASP A 169 -16.91 -29.71 13.51
CA ASP A 169 -17.21 -29.03 12.24
C ASP A 169 -17.15 -27.49 12.31
N TRP A 170 -16.36 -26.94 13.24
CA TRP A 170 -16.06 -25.51 13.35
C TRP A 170 -14.54 -25.26 13.21
N PRO A 171 -14.14 -24.23 12.44
CA PRO A 171 -12.74 -23.89 12.30
C PRO A 171 -12.23 -23.11 13.52
N MET A 172 -10.99 -23.39 13.91
CA MET A 172 -10.25 -22.75 14.99
C MET A 172 -8.95 -22.20 14.42
N ILE A 173 -8.80 -20.88 14.40
CA ILE A 173 -7.56 -20.24 13.94
C ILE A 173 -6.57 -20.22 15.09
N ASN A 174 -5.34 -20.65 14.82
CA ASN A 174 -4.26 -20.69 15.80
C ASN A 174 -4.63 -21.36 17.13
N ASN A 175 -5.47 -22.40 17.09
CA ASN A 175 -6.02 -23.06 18.27
C ASN A 175 -6.67 -22.09 19.29
N GLY A 176 -7.22 -20.97 18.81
CA GLY A 176 -7.86 -19.93 19.63
C GLY A 176 -6.89 -19.02 20.41
N LYS A 177 -5.57 -19.17 20.21
CA LYS A 177 -4.53 -18.33 20.80
C LYS A 177 -4.39 -17.00 20.03
N PRO A 178 -3.86 -15.94 20.67
CA PRO A 178 -3.48 -14.71 19.97
C PRO A 178 -2.45 -15.00 18.87
N ILE A 179 -2.48 -14.20 17.81
CA ILE A 179 -1.45 -14.23 16.77
C ILE A 179 -0.22 -13.46 17.24
N ILE A 180 0.97 -14.06 17.21
CA ILE A 180 2.23 -13.44 17.60
C ILE A 180 3.26 -13.54 16.47
N LEU A 181 4.35 -12.78 16.52
CA LEU A 181 5.35 -12.74 15.44
C LEU A 181 6.30 -13.94 15.47
N SER A 182 6.58 -14.48 16.66
CA SER A 182 7.48 -15.61 16.87
C SER A 182 6.89 -16.97 16.52
N GLU A 183 5.57 -17.04 16.27
CA GLU A 183 4.89 -18.27 15.92
C GLU A 183 5.02 -18.56 14.42
N GLU A 184 5.72 -19.63 14.09
CA GLU A 184 5.90 -20.12 12.72
C GLU A 184 4.76 -21.07 12.31
N VAL A 185 4.39 -21.02 11.04
CA VAL A 185 3.30 -21.81 10.44
C VAL A 185 3.86 -22.56 9.24
N GLY A 186 3.73 -23.89 9.24
CA GLY A 186 4.34 -24.74 8.19
C GLY A 186 5.79 -25.11 8.51
N PRO A 187 6.61 -25.56 7.53
CA PRO A 187 7.93 -26.07 7.84
C PRO A 187 8.76 -24.97 8.50
N MET A 188 9.25 -25.25 9.71
CA MET A 188 10.02 -24.31 10.51
C MET A 188 11.26 -23.89 9.72
N THR A 189 11.34 -22.61 9.35
CA THR A 189 12.45 -22.05 8.57
C THR A 189 13.49 -21.37 9.46
N GLY A 190 13.18 -21.25 10.76
CA GLY A 190 14.03 -20.63 11.75
C GLY A 190 13.90 -19.10 11.72
N PRO A 191 14.82 -18.38 12.41
CA PRO A 191 14.70 -16.95 12.58
C PRO A 191 14.60 -16.18 11.26
N LYS A 192 13.66 -15.22 11.20
CA LYS A 192 13.51 -14.29 10.07
C LYS A 192 14.86 -13.62 9.79
N LYS A 193 15.42 -13.87 8.60
CA LYS A 193 16.66 -13.24 8.14
C LYS A 193 16.38 -11.82 7.63
N THR A 194 17.30 -10.91 7.89
CA THR A 194 17.29 -9.60 7.23
C THR A 194 17.44 -9.81 5.72
N PRO A 195 16.55 -9.25 4.88
CA PRO A 195 16.66 -9.37 3.44
C PRO A 195 17.96 -8.75 2.92
N ALA A 196 18.49 -9.27 1.81
CA ALA A 196 19.60 -8.65 1.10
C ALA A 196 19.18 -7.26 0.56
N PRO A 197 20.13 -6.32 0.40
CA PRO A 197 19.82 -5.04 -0.22
C PRO A 197 19.22 -5.21 -1.61
N TRP A 198 18.27 -4.34 -1.94
CA TRP A 198 17.67 -4.27 -3.27
C TRP A 198 18.16 -3.02 -3.99
N VAL A 199 18.51 -3.15 -5.26
CA VAL A 199 19.07 -2.06 -6.07
C VAL A 199 18.37 -2.02 -7.41
N ASP A 200 17.96 -0.83 -7.84
CA ASP A 200 17.42 -0.57 -9.17
C ASP A 200 18.23 0.53 -9.85
N GLY A 201 18.95 0.15 -10.91
CA GLY A 201 19.69 1.07 -11.79
C GLY A 201 18.94 1.40 -13.07
N PHE A 202 17.63 1.13 -13.12
CA PHE A 202 16.76 1.40 -14.26
C PHE A 202 17.27 0.84 -15.61
N PRO A 203 17.71 -0.43 -15.69
CA PRO A 203 18.40 -0.96 -16.87
C PRO A 203 17.48 -1.20 -18.07
N GLY A 204 16.17 -1.27 -17.85
CA GLY A 204 15.16 -1.60 -18.85
C GLY A 204 14.58 -0.39 -19.58
N LYS A 205 13.50 -0.64 -20.33
CA LYS A 205 12.65 0.40 -20.95
C LYS A 205 11.39 0.69 -20.14
N GLU A 206 11.14 -0.12 -19.12
CA GLU A 206 10.00 -0.06 -18.21
C GLU A 206 10.53 -0.13 -16.78
N LEU A 207 9.75 0.40 -15.84
CA LEU A 207 10.06 0.28 -14.42
C LEU A 207 9.89 -1.17 -13.95
N ASP A 208 10.65 -1.52 -12.91
CA ASP A 208 10.39 -2.75 -12.17
C ASP A 208 8.91 -2.81 -11.71
N PRO A 209 8.22 -3.96 -11.79
CA PRO A 209 6.80 -4.09 -11.42
C PRO A 209 6.47 -3.73 -9.96
N SER A 210 7.47 -3.58 -9.10
CA SER A 210 7.29 -3.14 -7.71
C SER A 210 7.04 -1.64 -7.57
N TRP A 211 7.22 -0.85 -8.64
CA TRP A 211 6.87 0.57 -8.67
C TRP A 211 5.38 0.79 -8.96
N TYR A 212 4.79 1.77 -8.28
CA TYR A 212 3.40 2.19 -8.42
C TYR A 212 3.31 3.67 -8.77
N GLN A 213 2.20 4.09 -9.37
CA GLN A 213 1.89 5.51 -9.54
C GLN A 213 0.72 5.92 -8.67
N LEU A 214 0.68 7.20 -8.29
CA LEU A 214 -0.48 7.77 -7.65
C LEU A 214 -1.59 7.99 -8.68
N ARG A 215 -2.75 7.37 -8.42
CA ARG A 215 -3.98 7.50 -9.23
C ARG A 215 -3.75 7.04 -10.67
N THR A 216 -4.52 7.58 -11.62
CA THR A 216 -4.44 7.20 -13.04
C THR A 216 -3.73 8.30 -13.83
N PRO A 217 -2.64 7.99 -14.55
CA PRO A 217 -1.99 8.95 -15.43
C PRO A 217 -2.89 9.29 -16.63
N TYR A 218 -3.16 10.58 -16.86
CA TYR A 218 -3.77 11.06 -18.11
C TYR A 218 -2.73 11.24 -19.23
N VAL A 219 -1.48 11.49 -18.83
CA VAL A 219 -0.32 11.66 -19.69
C VAL A 219 0.87 10.94 -19.05
N LYS A 220 1.82 10.51 -19.88
CA LYS A 220 3.04 9.85 -19.40
C LYS A 220 3.87 10.84 -18.57
N SER A 221 4.15 10.50 -17.31
CA SER A 221 4.84 11.37 -16.35
C SER A 221 6.31 11.04 -16.10
N TYR A 222 6.85 10.01 -16.77
CA TYR A 222 8.27 9.66 -16.73
C TYR A 222 8.68 8.88 -17.99
N ASP A 223 9.99 8.76 -18.21
CA ASP A 223 10.62 7.83 -19.15
C ASP A 223 11.73 7.06 -18.43
N VAL A 224 11.95 5.81 -18.86
CA VAL A 224 13.09 4.98 -18.42
C VAL A 224 13.88 4.59 -19.65
N TYR A 225 15.18 4.89 -19.64
CA TYR A 225 16.11 4.59 -20.73
C TYR A 225 17.53 4.69 -20.20
N ASP A 226 18.52 4.09 -20.87
CA ASP A 226 19.96 4.29 -20.60
C ASP A 226 20.36 4.34 -19.11
N GLY A 227 19.82 3.42 -18.30
CA GLY A 227 20.14 3.33 -16.87
C GLY A 227 19.65 4.50 -16.02
N ARG A 228 18.57 5.19 -16.43
CA ARG A 228 18.00 6.32 -15.67
C ARG A 228 16.49 6.39 -15.75
N LEU A 229 15.90 6.89 -14.68
CA LEU A 229 14.52 7.37 -14.61
C LEU A 229 14.52 8.89 -14.81
N VAL A 230 13.81 9.39 -15.81
CA VAL A 230 13.64 10.83 -16.06
C VAL A 230 12.18 11.21 -15.95
N PHE A 231 11.86 12.19 -15.11
CA PHE A 231 10.48 12.65 -14.97
C PHE A 231 10.08 13.62 -16.08
N LYS A 232 8.78 13.67 -16.34
CA LYS A 232 8.08 14.73 -17.08
C LYS A 232 7.21 15.48 -16.07
N PRO A 233 7.79 16.43 -15.32
CA PRO A 233 7.10 17.06 -14.21
C PRO A 233 5.89 17.85 -14.70
N ASN A 234 4.86 17.89 -13.88
CA ASN A 234 3.65 18.66 -14.14
C ASN A 234 3.36 19.60 -12.95
N VAL A 235 2.21 20.27 -13.01
CA VAL A 235 1.79 21.23 -11.98
C VAL A 235 1.44 20.56 -10.65
N PHE A 236 1.26 19.24 -10.60
CA PHE A 236 0.75 18.56 -9.42
C PHE A 236 1.89 18.11 -8.49
N GLY A 237 1.75 18.41 -7.20
CA GLY A 237 2.59 17.92 -6.13
C GLY A 237 2.03 16.66 -5.46
N LEU A 238 2.75 16.14 -4.46
CA LEU A 238 2.32 14.95 -3.70
C LEU A 238 1.08 15.23 -2.81
N SER A 239 0.85 16.50 -2.47
CA SER A 239 -0.35 16.93 -1.73
C SER A 239 -1.60 17.06 -2.61
N ASP A 240 -1.49 17.01 -3.94
CA ASP A 240 -2.63 17.20 -4.83
C ASP A 240 -3.43 15.92 -5.03
N ARG A 241 -4.75 16.08 -5.19
CA ARG A 241 -5.70 14.99 -5.47
C ARG A 241 -5.72 14.57 -6.95
N ASP A 242 -4.57 14.63 -7.61
CA ASP A 242 -4.41 14.39 -9.05
C ASP A 242 -3.20 13.47 -9.33
N HIS A 243 -2.69 13.39 -10.55
CA HIS A 243 -1.55 12.56 -10.93
C HIS A 243 -0.24 13.36 -10.97
N PRO A 244 0.55 13.40 -9.89
CA PRO A 244 1.89 14.01 -9.92
C PRO A 244 2.86 13.13 -10.71
N ALA A 245 3.93 13.74 -11.20
CA ALA A 245 5.07 12.99 -11.74
C ALA A 245 5.87 12.36 -10.59
N ALA A 246 5.35 11.23 -10.11
CA ALA A 246 5.90 10.46 -9.01
C ALA A 246 5.75 8.96 -9.25
N VAL A 247 6.72 8.20 -8.77
CA VAL A 247 6.66 6.73 -8.68
C VAL A 247 6.96 6.30 -7.26
N LEU A 248 6.17 5.37 -6.75
CA LEU A 248 6.16 4.98 -5.34
C LEU A 248 6.57 3.52 -5.21
N ARG A 249 7.27 3.21 -4.13
CA ARG A 249 7.54 1.84 -3.69
C ARG A 249 7.09 1.68 -2.25
N LYS A 250 6.45 0.55 -1.94
CA LYS A 250 5.95 0.30 -0.58
C LYS A 250 7.13 0.15 0.38
N GLN A 251 7.02 0.74 1.56
CA GLN A 251 7.93 0.40 2.65
C GLN A 251 7.57 -1.00 3.17
N THR A 252 8.57 -1.87 3.28
CA THR A 252 8.38 -3.30 3.65
C THR A 252 9.05 -3.68 4.97
N SER A 253 9.87 -2.80 5.53
CA SER A 253 10.54 -2.97 6.82
C SER A 253 10.39 -1.73 7.69
N LEU A 254 10.23 -1.93 9.00
CA LEU A 254 10.28 -0.85 10.00
C LEU A 254 11.70 -0.33 10.23
N ASN A 255 12.72 -1.12 9.86
CA ASN A 255 14.12 -0.76 9.97
C ASN A 255 14.82 -0.91 8.61
N MET A 256 14.91 0.17 7.85
CA MET A 256 15.52 0.21 6.52
C MET A 256 16.01 1.60 6.14
N THR A 257 16.83 1.67 5.10
CA THR A 257 17.22 2.92 4.46
C THR A 257 16.82 2.84 3.00
N PHE A 258 16.01 3.80 2.55
CA PHE A 258 15.71 4.02 1.15
C PHE A 258 16.57 5.18 0.65
N SER A 259 17.30 4.98 -0.43
CA SER A 259 18.17 6.02 -0.99
C SER A 259 18.12 6.05 -2.50
N ALA A 260 18.35 7.23 -3.07
CA ALA A 260 18.40 7.40 -4.51
C ALA A 260 19.43 8.45 -4.92
N GLU A 261 20.15 8.16 -5.99
CA GLU A 261 21.12 9.05 -6.62
C GLU A 261 20.42 9.93 -7.64
N LEU A 262 20.54 11.25 -7.46
CA LEU A 262 19.94 12.22 -8.37
C LEU A 262 20.67 12.22 -9.71
N LEU A 263 19.88 12.27 -10.79
CA LEU A 263 20.39 12.50 -12.12
C LEU A 263 21.00 13.92 -12.18
N GLY A 264 22.27 14.00 -12.55
CA GLY A 264 22.92 15.28 -12.82
C GLY A 264 22.28 15.99 -14.02
N PHE A 265 22.16 17.31 -13.95
CA PHE A 265 21.53 18.11 -14.99
C PHE A 265 22.13 19.51 -15.08
N GLU A 266 21.99 20.11 -16.26
CA GLU A 266 22.24 21.53 -16.53
C GLU A 266 20.92 22.29 -16.55
N GLY A 267 20.92 23.50 -16.00
CA GLY A 267 19.75 24.38 -15.94
C GLY A 267 19.45 24.88 -14.53
N VAL A 268 18.51 25.82 -14.44
CA VAL A 268 18.09 26.44 -13.17
C VAL A 268 16.72 25.90 -12.79
N LEU A 269 16.57 25.53 -11.51
CA LEU A 269 15.26 25.22 -10.95
C LEU A 269 14.58 26.49 -10.44
N GLY A 270 13.33 26.69 -10.83
CA GLY A 270 12.47 27.71 -10.23
C GLY A 270 12.19 27.42 -8.75
N GLN A 271 11.74 28.42 -7.99
CA GLN A 271 11.49 28.28 -6.55
C GLN A 271 10.42 27.24 -6.20
N LYS A 272 9.52 26.95 -7.14
CA LYS A 272 8.48 25.92 -7.01
C LYS A 272 8.86 24.56 -7.60
N MET A 273 9.88 24.53 -8.46
CA MET A 273 10.37 23.29 -9.06
C MET A 273 11.11 22.47 -8.04
N ARG A 274 10.71 21.22 -7.87
CA ARG A 274 11.28 20.28 -6.90
C ARG A 274 11.55 18.94 -7.58
N VAL A 275 12.64 18.30 -7.19
CA VAL A 275 12.93 16.89 -7.47
C VAL A 275 13.48 16.25 -6.21
N GLY A 276 12.99 15.07 -5.83
CA GLY A 276 13.42 14.46 -4.58
C GLY A 276 12.74 13.15 -4.20
N LEU A 277 12.97 12.80 -2.95
CA LEU A 277 12.40 11.65 -2.25
C LEU A 277 11.30 12.09 -1.29
N SER A 278 10.31 11.24 -1.09
CA SER A 278 9.30 11.44 -0.05
C SER A 278 9.02 10.17 0.73
N SER A 279 8.92 10.27 2.05
CA SER A 279 8.24 9.27 2.87
C SER A 279 6.74 9.61 2.87
N TYR A 280 5.99 8.95 2.00
CA TYR A 280 4.61 9.26 1.65
C TYR A 280 3.60 8.33 2.33
N LEU A 281 2.65 8.92 3.08
CA LEU A 281 1.47 8.22 3.57
C LEU A 281 0.20 8.65 2.80
N GLY A 282 0.10 9.94 2.49
CA GLY A 282 -1.03 10.53 1.79
C GLY A 282 -0.87 12.03 1.57
N GLU A 283 -1.89 12.65 0.97
CA GLU A 283 -1.93 14.06 0.56
C GLU A 283 -1.58 15.06 1.70
N PHE A 284 -1.93 14.72 2.94
CA PHE A 284 -1.72 15.59 4.11
C PHE A 284 -0.48 15.24 4.93
N GLN A 285 0.21 14.16 4.55
CA GLN A 285 1.18 13.50 5.41
C GLN A 285 2.24 12.81 4.56
N HIS A 286 3.28 13.57 4.25
CA HIS A 286 4.44 13.12 3.52
C HIS A 286 5.65 13.99 3.92
N GLN A 287 6.85 13.41 3.86
CA GLN A 287 8.07 14.05 4.35
C GLN A 287 9.12 14.03 3.23
N ASP A 288 9.41 15.20 2.71
CA ASP A 288 10.12 15.35 1.45
C ASP A 288 11.55 15.80 1.71
N ILE A 289 12.49 15.29 0.91
CA ILE A 289 13.86 15.77 0.82
C ILE A 289 14.27 15.81 -0.65
N GLY A 290 14.93 16.88 -1.07
CA GLY A 290 15.32 17.00 -2.47
C GLY A 290 16.03 18.29 -2.81
N VAL A 291 16.10 18.59 -4.10
CA VAL A 291 16.68 19.81 -4.65
C VAL A 291 15.58 20.66 -5.28
N LYS A 292 15.68 21.97 -5.08
CA LYS A 292 14.78 22.97 -5.64
C LYS A 292 15.50 24.29 -5.91
N GLY A 293 14.83 25.25 -6.57
CA GLY A 293 15.32 26.64 -6.57
C GLY A 293 15.26 27.26 -5.18
N CYS A 294 16.31 27.97 -4.75
CA CYS A 294 16.36 28.57 -3.42
C CYS A 294 15.25 29.62 -3.18
N ASN A 295 14.61 29.59 -2.01
CA ASN A 295 13.66 30.63 -1.61
C ASN A 295 14.37 31.97 -1.33
N GLY A 296 13.62 33.08 -1.36
CA GLY A 296 14.07 34.36 -0.81
C GLY A 296 15.04 35.16 -1.68
N GLY A 297 15.10 34.87 -2.99
CA GLY A 297 15.94 35.63 -3.94
C GLY A 297 17.43 35.30 -3.87
N ILE A 298 17.82 34.27 -3.10
CA ILE A 298 19.21 33.82 -2.90
C ILE A 298 19.85 33.35 -4.22
N GLY A 299 19.04 33.05 -5.24
CA GLY A 299 19.51 32.51 -6.52
C GLY A 299 20.06 31.09 -6.38
N GLY A 300 20.09 30.34 -7.48
CA GLY A 300 20.65 28.99 -7.50
C GLY A 300 19.77 27.91 -6.86
N MET A 301 20.39 26.75 -6.59
CA MET A 301 19.71 25.55 -6.10
C MET A 301 19.93 25.36 -4.60
N CYS A 302 18.92 24.85 -3.92
CA CYS A 302 18.94 24.53 -2.51
C CYS A 302 18.59 23.06 -2.32
N LEU A 303 19.31 22.39 -1.42
CA LEU A 303 18.79 21.20 -0.77
C LEU A 303 17.67 21.64 0.17
N TYR A 304 16.57 20.90 0.23
CA TYR A 304 15.47 21.19 1.12
C TYR A 304 14.96 19.94 1.82
N THR A 305 14.34 20.14 2.97
CA THR A 305 13.44 19.17 3.58
C THR A 305 12.12 19.85 3.90
N GLU A 306 11.04 19.10 3.77
CA GLU A 306 9.70 19.58 4.08
C GLU A 306 8.91 18.47 4.77
N ALA A 307 8.70 18.62 6.07
CA ALA A 307 7.95 17.66 6.86
C ALA A 307 6.50 18.13 7.04
N ARG A 308 5.55 17.41 6.41
CA ARG A 308 4.11 17.71 6.51
C ARG A 308 3.43 16.79 7.51
N ARG A 309 2.84 17.41 8.53
CA ARG A 309 2.17 16.76 9.66
C ARG A 309 0.80 17.38 9.87
N ASN A 310 -0.23 16.76 9.28
CA ASN A 310 -1.61 17.19 9.42
C ASN A 310 -1.80 18.69 9.08
N GLY A 311 -1.32 19.11 7.91
CA GLY A 311 -1.37 20.49 7.44
C GLY A 311 -0.33 21.44 8.05
N THR A 312 0.41 21.03 9.09
CA THR A 312 1.57 21.78 9.58
C THR A 312 2.81 21.42 8.76
N VAL A 313 3.52 22.42 8.26
CA VAL A 313 4.71 22.24 7.40
C VAL A 313 5.94 22.77 8.14
N ASN A 314 6.92 21.90 8.38
CA ASN A 314 8.25 22.31 8.82
C ASN A 314 9.18 22.29 7.63
N TYR A 315 9.76 23.44 7.31
CA TYR A 315 10.60 23.61 6.14
C TYR A 315 12.02 23.97 6.55
N TRP A 316 12.99 23.34 5.90
CA TRP A 316 14.41 23.67 6.01
C TRP A 316 15.02 23.68 4.60
N GLN A 317 16.00 24.55 4.39
CA GLN A 317 16.78 24.56 3.15
C GLN A 317 18.22 25.00 3.41
N GLN A 318 19.12 24.58 2.53
CA GLN A 318 20.51 25.04 2.48
C GLN A 318 20.93 25.26 1.02
N PRO A 319 21.52 26.43 0.69
CA PRO A 319 22.07 26.66 -0.64
C PRO A 319 23.16 25.65 -0.99
N LEU A 320 23.10 25.14 -2.22
CA LEU A 320 24.19 24.38 -2.81
C LEU A 320 25.21 25.35 -3.42
N ASN A 321 26.48 24.97 -3.42
CA ASN A 321 27.55 25.72 -4.12
C ASN A 321 27.45 25.59 -5.66
N SER A 322 26.24 25.41 -6.19
CA SER A 322 25.96 25.35 -7.62
C SER A 322 24.61 25.98 -7.92
N SER A 323 24.59 26.83 -8.96
CA SER A 323 23.41 27.59 -9.36
C SER A 323 22.73 27.04 -10.62
N SER A 324 23.47 26.34 -11.49
CA SER A 324 22.97 25.88 -12.80
C SER A 324 23.45 24.49 -13.23
N LEU A 325 24.25 23.81 -12.40
CA LEU A 325 24.77 22.48 -12.70
C LEU A 325 24.68 21.57 -11.48
N LEU A 326 23.80 20.58 -11.49
CA LEU A 326 23.82 19.54 -10.48
C LEU A 326 24.70 18.40 -10.99
N LYS A 327 25.77 18.08 -10.27
CA LYS A 327 26.57 16.87 -10.54
C LYS A 327 25.83 15.63 -10.07
N SER A 328 26.00 14.51 -10.78
CA SER A 328 25.45 13.19 -10.42
C SER A 328 26.22 12.55 -9.25
N GLU A 329 26.38 13.28 -8.16
CA GLU A 329 27.08 12.85 -6.94
C GLU A 329 26.15 12.93 -5.73
N LEU A 330 25.00 13.60 -5.86
CA LEU A 330 24.08 13.83 -4.74
C LEU A 330 23.15 12.63 -4.55
N LYS A 331 23.31 11.93 -3.42
CA LYS A 331 22.44 10.85 -2.98
C LYS A 331 21.50 11.36 -1.89
N LEU A 332 20.22 11.08 -2.04
CA LEU A 332 19.19 11.40 -1.04
C LEU A 332 18.86 10.14 -0.24
N HIS A 333 18.57 10.31 1.06
CA HIS A 333 18.36 9.21 2.00
C HIS A 333 17.13 9.45 2.86
N ILE A 334 16.34 8.39 3.04
CA ILE A 334 15.30 8.27 4.04
C ILE A 334 15.62 7.05 4.90
N ARG A 335 16.04 7.30 6.14
CA ARG A 335 16.31 6.28 7.15
C ARG A 335 15.05 6.07 7.96
N ALA A 336 14.42 4.90 7.84
CA ALA A 336 13.26 4.49 8.62
C ALA A 336 13.69 3.55 9.74
N GLU A 337 13.32 3.91 10.97
CA GLU A 337 13.50 3.11 12.18
C GLU A 337 12.16 2.98 12.92
N PRO A 338 12.00 2.01 13.84
CA PRO A 338 10.71 1.72 14.46
C PRO A 338 9.99 2.95 15.04
N LEU A 339 10.75 3.89 15.63
CA LEU A 339 10.20 5.10 16.26
C LEU A 339 10.42 6.40 15.48
N VAL A 340 11.25 6.40 14.43
CA VAL A 340 11.75 7.64 13.85
C VAL A 340 12.14 7.49 12.39
N TYR A 341 11.90 8.54 11.60
CA TYR A 341 12.38 8.69 10.24
C TYR A 341 13.36 9.85 10.19
N ARG A 342 14.46 9.68 9.46
CA ARG A 342 15.44 10.73 9.21
C ARG A 342 15.62 10.95 7.73
N LEU A 343 15.56 12.22 7.33
CA LEU A 343 15.81 12.68 5.97
C LEU A 343 17.23 13.24 5.91
N GLY A 344 18.03 12.73 4.96
CA GLY A 344 19.43 13.11 4.82
C GLY A 344 19.93 13.02 3.40
N TYR A 345 21.17 13.45 3.20
CA TYR A 345 21.84 13.45 1.91
C TYR A 345 23.31 13.08 2.07
N GLY A 346 23.91 12.52 1.03
CA GLY A 346 25.34 12.25 0.90
C GLY A 346 25.86 12.78 -0.44
N ILE A 347 27.15 13.07 -0.52
CA ILE A 347 27.82 13.50 -1.75
C ILE A 347 28.91 12.48 -2.07
N GLY A 348 28.86 11.88 -3.25
CA GLY A 348 29.75 10.79 -3.62
C GLY A 348 29.58 9.60 -2.67
N ASP A 349 30.69 9.16 -2.08
CA ASP A 349 30.74 8.02 -1.14
C ASP A 349 30.69 8.46 0.33
N ASP A 350 30.43 9.74 0.62
CA ASP A 350 30.35 10.24 1.99
C ASP A 350 29.15 9.66 2.76
N GLU A 351 29.32 9.47 4.06
CA GLU A 351 28.23 9.07 4.96
C GLU A 351 27.09 10.12 4.96
N PRO A 352 25.82 9.69 5.01
CA PRO A 352 24.69 10.60 4.90
C PRO A 352 24.58 11.53 6.11
N THR A 353 24.44 12.82 5.84
CA THR A 353 24.09 13.83 6.85
C THR A 353 22.57 13.92 6.97
N TYR A 354 22.04 13.58 8.14
CA TYR A 354 20.61 13.68 8.44
C TYR A 354 20.25 15.05 9.00
N ILE A 355 19.30 15.73 8.36
CA ILE A 355 18.96 17.14 8.65
C ILE A 355 17.58 17.26 9.29
N THR A 356 16.67 16.33 9.02
CA THR A 356 15.30 16.38 9.53
C THR A 356 14.92 15.04 10.12
N GLU A 357 14.34 15.11 11.30
CA GLU A 357 13.87 13.95 12.06
C GLU A 357 12.37 14.11 12.34
N ILE A 358 11.62 13.02 12.13
CA ILE A 358 10.18 12.96 12.42
C ILE A 358 9.82 11.62 13.07
N GLU A 359 8.93 11.65 14.05
CA GLU A 359 8.45 10.43 14.71
C GLU A 359 7.72 9.50 13.71
N SER A 360 7.97 8.19 13.79
CA SER A 360 7.40 7.19 12.87
C SER A 360 5.87 7.16 12.89
N ARG A 361 5.24 7.54 14.01
CA ARG A 361 3.79 7.65 14.12
C ARG A 361 3.17 8.58 13.06
N TRP A 362 3.92 9.58 12.58
CA TRP A 362 3.49 10.43 11.48
C TRP A 362 3.44 9.70 10.13
N GLN A 363 3.72 8.40 10.08
CA GLN A 363 3.50 7.55 8.92
C GLN A 363 2.34 6.54 9.14
N ALA A 364 1.51 6.74 10.17
CA ALA A 364 0.41 5.82 10.49
C ALA A 364 -0.97 6.49 10.64
N PHE A 365 -1.02 7.81 10.91
CA PHE A 365 -2.25 8.53 11.21
C PHE A 365 -2.72 9.43 10.07
N ALA A 366 -4.02 9.72 10.04
CA ALA A 366 -4.61 10.72 9.16
C ALA A 366 -5.05 11.96 9.96
N PRO A 367 -5.23 13.11 9.31
CA PRO A 367 -5.98 14.23 9.85
C PRO A 367 -7.37 13.84 10.35
N THR A 368 -7.92 14.63 11.29
CA THR A 368 -9.31 14.49 11.73
C THR A 368 -10.27 14.53 10.53
N GLY A 369 -11.17 13.55 10.44
CA GLY A 369 -12.13 13.43 9.34
C GLY A 369 -11.62 12.64 8.13
N PHE A 370 -10.36 12.20 8.14
CA PHE A 370 -9.76 11.35 7.12
C PHE A 370 -9.41 9.97 7.69
N TYR A 371 -9.18 9.01 6.79
CA TYR A 371 -8.83 7.64 7.14
C TYR A 371 -7.64 7.18 6.31
N VAL A 372 -6.75 6.39 6.92
CA VAL A 372 -5.62 5.74 6.25
C VAL A 372 -5.90 4.25 6.17
N PHE A 373 -5.98 3.75 4.94
CA PHE A 373 -6.09 2.32 4.62
C PHE A 373 -4.84 1.79 3.91
N THR A 374 -3.84 2.65 3.73
CA THR A 374 -2.53 2.37 3.15
C THR A 374 -1.48 2.21 4.26
N GLY A 375 -0.22 2.08 3.86
CA GLY A 375 0.95 2.23 4.71
C GLY A 375 1.96 3.16 4.04
N ALA A 376 3.04 3.48 4.74
CA ALA A 376 4.13 4.29 4.23
C ALA A 376 4.69 3.72 2.92
N SER A 377 5.02 4.63 2.01
CA SER A 377 5.70 4.34 0.75
C SER A 377 6.81 5.36 0.54
N PHE A 378 7.86 4.98 -0.16
CA PHE A 378 8.88 5.91 -0.62
C PHE A 378 8.54 6.37 -2.04
N ALA A 379 8.47 7.67 -2.27
CA ALA A 379 8.23 8.24 -3.58
C ALA A 379 9.51 8.84 -4.14
N LEU A 380 9.80 8.56 -5.40
CA LEU A 380 10.62 9.42 -6.25
C LEU A 380 9.67 10.39 -6.94
N PHE A 381 9.97 11.69 -6.96
CA PHE A 381 9.09 12.64 -7.61
C PHE A 381 9.83 13.84 -8.20
N ALA A 382 9.17 14.48 -9.15
CA ALA A 382 9.50 15.82 -9.59
C ALA A 382 8.21 16.61 -9.88
N THR A 383 8.17 17.88 -9.55
CA THR A 383 6.95 18.70 -9.64
C THR A 383 7.27 20.17 -9.82
N GLY A 384 6.37 20.89 -10.49
CA GLY A 384 6.39 22.35 -10.56
C GLY A 384 5.55 23.04 -9.48
N GLU A 385 4.90 22.29 -8.56
CA GLU A 385 4.09 22.81 -7.45
C GLU A 385 3.15 23.97 -7.85
N GLY A 386 2.24 23.68 -8.77
CA GLY A 386 1.28 24.62 -9.34
C GLY A 386 1.78 25.39 -10.57
N GLU A 387 3.06 25.30 -10.92
CA GLU A 387 3.62 25.88 -12.13
C GLU A 387 3.92 24.81 -13.20
N PRO A 388 3.69 25.09 -14.49
CA PRO A 388 4.12 24.18 -15.55
C PRO A 388 5.64 24.01 -15.55
N TRP A 389 6.10 22.79 -15.83
CA TRP A 389 7.52 22.58 -16.11
C TRP A 389 7.86 23.17 -17.49
N PRO A 390 8.88 24.06 -17.60
CA PRO A 390 9.24 24.66 -18.88
C PRO A 390 9.65 23.59 -19.89
N VAL A 391 9.34 23.84 -21.16
CA VAL A 391 9.67 22.92 -22.27
C VAL A 391 11.19 22.76 -22.42
N ASP A 392 11.93 23.83 -22.12
CA ASP A 392 13.38 23.93 -22.07
C ASP A 392 13.95 23.77 -20.64
N GLY A 393 13.12 23.31 -19.70
CA GLY A 393 13.52 23.06 -18.32
C GLY A 393 14.52 21.90 -18.19
N PRO A 394 15.25 21.82 -17.06
CA PRO A 394 16.22 20.76 -16.84
C PRO A 394 15.55 19.38 -16.82
N LYS A 395 16.28 18.37 -17.33
CA LYS A 395 15.88 16.96 -17.22
C LYS A 395 16.24 16.44 -15.84
N VAL A 396 15.23 16.22 -15.01
CA VAL A 396 15.40 15.79 -13.62
C VAL A 396 14.96 14.34 -13.43
N GLY A 397 15.59 13.64 -12.49
CA GLY A 397 15.37 12.20 -12.34
C GLY A 397 16.38 11.53 -11.42
N PHE A 398 16.56 10.23 -11.61
CA PHE A 398 17.40 9.38 -10.78
C PHE A 398 18.17 8.37 -11.63
N THR A 399 19.39 8.04 -11.22
CA THR A 399 20.25 7.04 -11.88
C THR A 399 20.26 5.70 -11.14
N ARG A 400 20.05 5.73 -9.81
CA ARG A 400 20.08 4.53 -8.97
C ARG A 400 19.19 4.68 -7.75
N VAL A 401 18.52 3.60 -7.36
CA VAL A 401 17.78 3.46 -6.10
C VAL A 401 18.33 2.26 -5.34
N GLU A 402 18.37 2.37 -4.02
CA GLU A 402 18.85 1.31 -3.14
C GLU A 402 18.03 1.26 -1.85
N GLU A 403 17.61 0.04 -1.50
CA GLU A 403 16.99 -0.29 -0.22
C GLU A 403 17.91 -1.21 0.58
N THR A 404 18.33 -0.72 1.74
CA THR A 404 19.13 -1.51 2.69
C THR A 404 18.27 -1.84 3.90
N TYR A 405 18.19 -3.11 4.25
CA TYR A 405 17.40 -3.61 5.36
C TYR A 405 18.26 -3.92 6.59
N TYR A 406 17.68 -3.74 7.77
CA TYR A 406 18.33 -4.04 9.05
C TYR A 406 17.38 -4.83 9.94
N GLY A 407 17.89 -5.43 11.02
CA GLY A 407 17.06 -6.15 11.98
C GLY A 407 16.05 -5.22 12.65
N GLU A 408 14.77 -5.57 12.65
CA GLU A 408 13.70 -4.71 13.17
C GLU A 408 13.63 -4.69 14.71
N ASP A 409 14.16 -5.72 15.39
CA ASP A 409 14.13 -5.91 16.85
C ASP A 409 12.78 -5.57 17.52
N ILE A 410 11.70 -6.02 16.86
CA ILE A 410 10.33 -5.99 17.37
C ILE A 410 9.98 -7.37 17.93
N GLY A 411 9.53 -7.41 19.19
CA GLY A 411 9.09 -8.64 19.84
C GLY A 411 7.62 -8.95 19.56
N ASP A 412 7.09 -9.97 20.24
CA ASP A 412 5.65 -10.29 20.23
C ASP A 412 4.80 -9.25 20.95
N TYR A 413 5.44 -8.50 21.85
CA TYR A 413 4.82 -7.46 22.65
C TYR A 413 5.50 -6.12 22.38
N ASP A 414 4.66 -5.11 22.15
CA ASP A 414 5.05 -3.71 22.08
C ASP A 414 5.59 -3.29 23.46
N ARG A 415 6.88 -2.97 23.50
CA ARG A 415 7.66 -2.64 24.71
C ARG A 415 8.01 -1.16 24.80
N TRP A 416 7.51 -0.37 23.86
CA TRP A 416 7.86 1.04 23.67
C TRP A 416 6.89 1.98 24.38
#